data_AF-A0A6P8YRG2-F1
#
_entry.id   AF-A0A6P8YRG2-F1
#
_cell.length_a   1.000
_cell.length_b   1.000
_cell.length_c   1.000
_cell.angle_alpha   90.00
_cell.angle_beta   90.00
_cell.angle_gamma   90.00
#
_symmetry.space_group_name_H-M   'P 1'
#
loop_
_entity.id
_entity.type
_entity.pdbx_description
1 polymer ?
#
loop_
_entity_poly.entity_id
_entity_poly.type
_entity_poly.pdbx_seq_one_letter_code
_entity_poly.pdbx_strand_id
1 'polypeptide(L)'
;MAIISTTTADQWADRKKSTLKMVGEYFDLCIRICLVVFCANFVGRLFNGIIEYFVNEKYYLPENKLSTICERVYTYNTKTKILALTLALSGFARFGFTGNVVNLLPNSVYFACMPLYWIFTWSQVTHSPLDYAQWIREPHGLDYAAGMASNYFHGYLKIALPEHNGDGLKKRMQIYEDTHQVTFGINRLIILIPDNMFVKGVIESPLLEQVAPLETRFINRAGVNRPFKHAVYRLTQSINGKIYYFAIEGATPMLSFFDAMNSQTSTTKQMREMKREIWLKFAKHLRELIKGWPETEDEVEMIVYDSRKDVGKVIHAHFLNKTSLI
;
A
#
# COMPACT_ATOMS: atom_id res chain seq x y z
N MET A 1 13.93 59.48 -49.26
CA MET A 1 14.05 58.32 -48.34
C MET A 1 13.14 58.56 -47.14
N ALA A 2 11.90 58.03 -47.10
CA ALA A 2 11.09 57.91 -45.86
C ALA A 2 9.67 57.29 -46.08
N ILE A 3 9.43 56.38 -47.04
CA ILE A 3 8.06 55.82 -47.26
C ILE A 3 8.00 54.28 -47.26
N ILE A 4 9.14 53.57 -47.33
CA ILE A 4 9.15 52.10 -47.42
C ILE A 4 9.20 51.41 -46.04
N SER A 5 9.39 52.16 -44.94
CA SER A 5 9.56 51.60 -43.59
C SER A 5 8.26 51.37 -42.81
N THR A 6 7.14 51.99 -43.20
CA THR A 6 5.89 51.97 -42.40
C THR A 6 5.01 50.76 -42.71
N THR A 7 4.96 50.32 -43.97
CA THR A 7 4.09 49.23 -44.42
C THR A 7 4.47 47.87 -43.82
N THR A 8 5.75 47.63 -43.58
CA THR A 8 6.24 46.38 -42.95
C THR A 8 5.99 46.34 -41.45
N ALA A 9 5.99 47.50 -40.78
CA ALA A 9 5.74 47.61 -39.35
C ALA A 9 4.25 47.40 -39.02
N ASP A 10 3.36 47.97 -39.83
CA ASP A 10 1.91 47.83 -39.68
C ASP A 10 1.45 46.38 -39.94
N GLN A 11 1.98 45.74 -40.99
CA GLN A 11 1.71 44.32 -41.27
C GLN A 11 2.23 43.39 -40.16
N TRP A 12 3.35 43.73 -39.53
CA TRP A 12 3.88 42.97 -38.40
C TRP A 12 3.04 43.16 -37.12
N ALA A 13 2.57 44.38 -36.86
CA ALA A 13 1.68 44.69 -35.74
C ALA A 13 0.33 43.96 -35.86
N ASP A 14 -0.27 43.92 -37.05
CA ASP A 14 -1.53 43.22 -37.31
C ASP A 14 -1.40 41.70 -37.16
N ARG A 15 -0.30 41.10 -37.65
CA ARG A 15 -0.01 39.68 -37.43
C ARG A 15 0.16 39.35 -35.94
N LYS A 16 0.86 40.22 -35.19
CA LYS A 16 1.04 40.06 -33.74
C LYS A 16 -0.29 40.13 -33.00
N LYS A 17 -1.17 41.07 -33.36
CA LYS A 17 -2.51 41.22 -32.78
C LYS A 17 -3.42 40.01 -33.08
N SER A 18 -3.38 39.52 -34.32
CA SER A 18 -4.11 38.30 -34.73
C SER A 18 -3.63 37.07 -33.96
N THR A 19 -2.31 36.89 -33.81
CA THR A 19 -1.73 35.77 -33.06
C THR A 19 -2.12 35.82 -31.59
N LEU A 20 -2.05 37.00 -30.96
CA LEU A 20 -2.44 37.18 -29.56
C LEU A 20 -3.93 36.86 -29.33
N LYS A 21 -4.79 37.21 -30.30
CA LYS A 21 -6.22 36.91 -30.27
C LYS A 21 -6.47 35.40 -30.32
N MET A 22 -5.82 34.69 -31.25
CA MET A 22 -5.95 33.22 -31.37
C MET A 22 -5.51 32.52 -30.09
N VAL A 23 -4.39 32.95 -29.48
CA VAL A 23 -3.90 32.38 -28.21
C VAL A 23 -4.92 32.62 -27.09
N GLY A 24 -5.51 33.81 -27.02
CA GLY A 24 -6.54 34.13 -26.05
C GLY A 24 -7.81 33.28 -26.22
N GLU A 25 -8.27 33.07 -27.45
CA GLU A 25 -9.44 32.24 -27.76
C GLU A 25 -9.20 30.76 -27.42
N TYR A 26 -8.01 30.24 -27.70
CA TYR A 26 -7.61 28.88 -27.31
C TYR A 26 -7.61 28.72 -25.79
N PHE A 27 -7.08 29.70 -25.06
CA PHE A 27 -7.08 29.70 -23.60
C PHE A 27 -8.51 29.72 -23.02
N ASP A 28 -9.37 30.57 -23.57
CA ASP A 28 -10.79 30.66 -23.17
C ASP A 28 -11.50 29.31 -23.44
N LEU A 29 -11.18 28.65 -24.56
CA LEU A 29 -11.68 27.30 -24.87
C LEU A 29 -11.22 26.27 -23.85
N CYS A 30 -9.94 26.24 -23.48
CA CYS A 30 -9.42 25.33 -22.47
C CYS A 30 -10.14 25.50 -21.12
N ILE A 31 -10.35 26.76 -20.68
CA ILE A 31 -11.07 27.05 -19.43
C ILE A 31 -12.49 26.51 -19.51
N ARG A 32 -13.22 26.75 -20.61
CA ARG A 32 -14.60 26.26 -20.79
C ARG A 32 -14.67 24.73 -20.73
N ILE A 33 -13.77 24.04 -21.41
CA ILE A 33 -13.70 22.56 -21.38
C ILE A 33 -13.45 22.07 -19.95
N CYS A 34 -12.49 22.66 -19.25
CA CYS A 34 -12.21 22.31 -17.86
C CYS A 34 -13.43 22.54 -16.96
N LEU A 35 -14.11 23.68 -17.07
CA LEU A 35 -15.34 23.98 -16.31
C LEU A 35 -16.43 22.93 -16.57
N VAL A 36 -16.63 22.53 -17.82
CA VAL A 36 -17.61 21.49 -18.17
C VAL A 36 -17.24 20.15 -17.54
N VAL A 37 -15.96 19.77 -17.55
CA VAL A 37 -15.47 18.54 -16.91
C VAL A 37 -15.71 18.58 -15.39
N PHE A 38 -15.41 19.71 -14.74
CA PHE A 38 -15.69 19.90 -13.31
C PHE A 38 -17.19 19.83 -12.99
N CYS A 39 -18.03 20.48 -13.79
CA CYS A 39 -19.48 20.40 -13.63
C CYS A 39 -20.00 18.97 -13.85
N ALA A 40 -19.51 18.26 -14.88
CA ALA A 40 -19.91 16.88 -15.16
C ALA A 40 -19.53 15.95 -14.00
N ASN A 41 -18.32 16.13 -13.44
CA ASN A 41 -17.86 15.42 -12.27
C ASN A 41 -18.75 15.72 -11.04
N PHE A 42 -19.02 16.99 -10.77
CA PHE A 42 -19.86 17.42 -9.65
C PHE A 42 -21.27 16.81 -9.71
N VAL A 43 -21.94 16.91 -10.86
CA VAL A 43 -23.28 16.33 -11.08
C VAL A 43 -23.25 14.81 -10.92
N GLY A 44 -22.24 14.14 -11.46
CA GLY A 44 -22.06 12.69 -11.30
C GLY A 44 -21.86 12.27 -9.84
N ARG A 45 -21.05 13.03 -9.07
CA ARG A 45 -20.85 12.77 -7.64
C ARG A 45 -22.11 13.02 -6.82
N LEU A 46 -22.89 14.06 -7.13
CA LEU A 46 -24.18 14.31 -6.50
C LEU A 46 -25.15 13.15 -6.74
N PHE A 47 -25.25 12.68 -7.99
CA PHE A 47 -26.09 11.52 -8.34
C PHE A 47 -25.66 10.26 -7.57
N ASN A 48 -24.36 9.97 -7.52
CA ASN A 48 -23.83 8.86 -6.73
C ASN A 48 -24.11 9.01 -5.23
N GLY A 49 -24.06 10.24 -4.70
CA GLY A 49 -24.42 10.54 -3.31
C GLY A 49 -25.89 10.26 -3.01
N ILE A 50 -26.79 10.58 -3.94
CA ILE A 50 -28.22 10.25 -3.83
C ILE A 50 -28.42 8.73 -3.84
N ILE A 51 -27.78 8.01 -4.76
CA ILE A 51 -27.83 6.54 -4.79
C ILE A 51 -27.30 5.96 -3.47
N GLU A 52 -26.15 6.44 -3.00
CA GLU A 52 -25.53 5.99 -1.75
C GLU A 52 -26.49 6.17 -0.55
N TYR A 53 -27.19 7.29 -0.50
CA TYR A 53 -28.16 7.59 0.56
C TYR A 53 -29.34 6.61 0.60
N PHE A 54 -29.88 6.25 -0.56
CA PHE A 54 -31.08 5.40 -0.66
C PHE A 54 -30.78 3.90 -0.73
N VAL A 55 -29.68 3.50 -1.38
CA VAL A 55 -29.37 2.09 -1.66
C VAL A 55 -28.40 1.49 -0.64
N ASN A 56 -27.45 2.29 -0.16
CA ASN A 56 -26.32 1.83 0.65
C ASN A 56 -26.41 2.28 2.11
N GLU A 57 -27.62 2.50 2.62
CA GLU A 57 -27.89 2.97 3.98
C GLU A 57 -27.19 2.14 5.06
N LYS A 58 -27.13 0.82 4.90
CA LYS A 58 -26.54 -0.11 5.88
C LYS A 58 -25.06 0.14 6.19
N TYR A 59 -24.35 0.89 5.36
CA TYR A 59 -22.92 1.21 5.56
C TYR A 59 -22.70 2.47 6.41
N TYR A 60 -23.77 3.13 6.86
CA TYR A 60 -23.71 4.38 7.61
C TYR A 60 -24.42 4.24 8.96
N LEU A 61 -23.84 4.88 9.98
CA LEU A 61 -24.52 5.05 11.25
C LEU A 61 -25.69 6.05 11.07
N PRO A 62 -26.85 5.81 11.68
CA PRO A 62 -28.02 6.67 11.52
C PRO A 62 -27.76 8.14 11.90
N GLU A 63 -26.97 8.36 12.96
CA GLU A 63 -26.71 9.68 13.54
C GLU A 63 -25.99 10.64 12.59
N ASN A 64 -25.08 10.12 11.75
CA ASN A 64 -24.20 10.96 10.91
C ASN A 64 -24.27 10.59 9.43
N LYS A 65 -25.31 9.87 8.99
CA LYS A 65 -25.45 9.34 7.64
C LYS A 65 -25.25 10.41 6.57
N LEU A 66 -26.06 11.47 6.61
CA LEU A 66 -26.06 12.52 5.59
C LEU A 66 -24.74 13.30 5.58
N SER A 67 -24.21 13.65 6.75
CA SER A 67 -22.92 14.34 6.88
C SER A 67 -21.77 13.53 6.28
N THR A 68 -21.69 12.24 6.62
CA THR A 68 -20.64 11.33 6.14
C THR A 68 -20.72 11.14 4.63
N ILE A 69 -21.93 10.98 4.07
CA ILE A 69 -22.13 10.85 2.63
C ILE A 69 -21.71 12.15 1.94
N CYS A 70 -22.16 13.31 2.41
CA CYS A 70 -21.77 14.60 1.85
C CYS A 70 -20.25 14.81 1.89
N GLU A 71 -19.59 14.47 3.00
CA GLU A 71 -18.13 14.55 3.12
C GLU A 71 -17.43 13.67 2.07
N ARG A 72 -17.86 12.41 1.90
CA ARG A 72 -17.31 11.52 0.86
C ARG A 72 -17.59 12.00 -0.56
N VAL A 73 -18.76 12.56 -0.81
CA VAL A 73 -19.19 13.08 -2.11
C VAL A 73 -18.42 14.35 -2.50
N TYR A 74 -18.02 15.19 -1.54
CA TYR A 74 -17.38 16.48 -1.85
C TYR A 74 -15.90 16.58 -1.44
N THR A 75 -15.31 15.52 -0.90
CA THR A 75 -13.87 15.47 -0.67
C THR A 75 -13.13 15.30 -2.00
N TYR A 76 -12.27 16.27 -2.33
CA TYR A 76 -11.37 16.20 -3.48
C TYR A 76 -9.93 15.96 -3.02
N ASN A 77 -9.18 15.22 -3.83
CA ASN A 77 -7.75 15.05 -3.59
C ASN A 77 -6.99 16.39 -3.80
N THR A 78 -5.78 16.47 -3.26
CA THR A 78 -4.96 17.70 -3.31
C THR A 78 -4.66 18.14 -4.74
N LYS A 79 -4.44 17.21 -5.67
CA LYS A 79 -4.15 17.52 -7.08
C LYS A 79 -5.34 18.21 -7.76
N THR A 80 -6.57 17.72 -7.52
CA THR A 80 -7.79 18.33 -8.05
C THR A 80 -8.06 19.69 -7.43
N LYS A 81 -7.78 19.88 -6.13
CA LYS A 81 -7.87 21.20 -5.47
C LYS A 81 -6.90 22.21 -6.09
N ILE A 82 -5.65 21.82 -6.32
CA ILE A 82 -4.64 22.67 -6.99
C ILE A 82 -5.07 23.01 -8.42
N LEU A 83 -5.58 22.03 -9.16
CA LEU A 83 -6.09 22.26 -10.52
C LEU A 83 -7.25 23.25 -10.52
N ALA A 84 -8.23 23.08 -9.63
CA ALA A 84 -9.37 23.97 -9.50
C ALA A 84 -8.94 25.40 -9.13
N LEU A 85 -7.99 25.54 -8.19
CA LEU A 85 -7.42 26.85 -7.82
C LEU A 85 -6.70 27.51 -9.00
N THR A 86 -5.88 26.75 -9.73
CA THR A 86 -5.16 27.24 -10.91
C THR A 86 -6.13 27.70 -11.99
N LEU A 87 -7.21 26.94 -12.22
CA LEU A 87 -8.28 27.30 -13.15
C LEU A 87 -9.00 28.58 -12.71
N ALA A 88 -9.32 28.72 -11.43
CA ALA A 88 -9.98 29.91 -10.90
C ALA A 88 -9.09 31.16 -11.05
N LEU A 89 -7.82 31.08 -10.66
CA LEU A 89 -6.86 32.18 -10.82
C LEU A 89 -6.66 32.56 -12.29
N SER A 90 -6.57 31.56 -13.17
CA SER A 90 -6.49 31.74 -14.62
C SER A 90 -7.72 32.46 -15.18
N GLY A 91 -8.92 32.05 -14.73
CA GLY A 91 -10.18 32.70 -15.10
C GLY A 91 -10.25 34.14 -14.61
N PHE A 92 -9.87 34.42 -13.36
CA PHE A 92 -9.86 35.78 -12.82
C PHE A 92 -8.86 36.69 -13.51
N ALA A 93 -7.64 36.21 -13.77
CA ALA A 93 -6.64 36.97 -14.52
C ALA A 93 -7.16 37.31 -15.91
N ARG A 94 -7.74 36.33 -16.60
CA ARG A 94 -8.31 36.51 -17.94
C ARG A 94 -9.50 37.47 -17.94
N PHE A 95 -10.37 37.41 -16.94
CA PHE A 95 -11.44 38.37 -16.73
C PHE A 95 -10.90 39.78 -16.50
N GLY A 96 -9.83 39.94 -15.71
CA GLY A 96 -9.17 41.23 -15.49
C GLY A 96 -8.62 41.86 -16.78
N PHE A 97 -8.13 41.04 -17.73
CA PHE A 97 -7.63 41.52 -19.02
C PHE A 97 -8.72 41.80 -20.05
N THR A 98 -9.82 41.04 -20.07
CA THR A 98 -10.86 41.15 -21.11
C THR A 98 -12.10 41.92 -20.68
N GLY A 99 -12.33 42.04 -19.38
CA GLY A 99 -13.55 42.62 -18.79
C GLY A 99 -14.83 41.81 -19.08
N ASN A 100 -14.73 40.62 -19.71
CA ASN A 100 -15.89 39.88 -20.18
C ASN A 100 -15.89 38.45 -19.67
N VAL A 101 -16.68 38.21 -18.61
CA VAL A 101 -16.84 36.89 -17.99
C VAL A 101 -17.64 35.92 -18.86
N VAL A 102 -18.54 36.43 -19.71
CA VAL A 102 -19.40 35.60 -20.57
C VAL A 102 -18.56 34.77 -21.54
N ASN A 103 -17.41 35.30 -21.96
CA ASN A 103 -16.47 34.57 -22.81
C ASN A 103 -15.72 33.44 -22.08
N LEU A 104 -15.76 33.37 -20.75
CA LEU A 104 -15.14 32.29 -19.98
C LEU A 104 -16.16 31.20 -19.61
N LEU A 105 -17.45 31.54 -19.59
CA LEU A 105 -18.50 30.60 -19.21
C LEU A 105 -18.83 29.65 -20.38
N PRO A 106 -19.00 28.34 -20.13
CA PRO A 106 -19.46 27.40 -21.14
C PRO A 106 -20.90 27.73 -21.54
N ASN A 107 -21.21 27.66 -22.84
CA ASN A 107 -22.59 27.69 -23.33
C ASN A 107 -23.22 26.29 -23.34
N SER A 108 -24.51 26.21 -23.69
CA SER A 108 -25.27 24.95 -23.71
C SER A 108 -24.65 23.85 -24.58
N VAL A 109 -23.96 24.20 -25.67
CA VAL A 109 -23.29 23.23 -26.56
C VAL A 109 -22.17 22.50 -25.82
N TYR A 110 -21.41 23.18 -24.98
CA TYR A 110 -20.38 22.52 -24.19
C TYR A 110 -20.98 21.59 -23.13
N PHE A 111 -22.08 21.99 -22.50
CA PHE A 111 -22.76 21.14 -21.53
C PHE A 111 -23.39 19.90 -22.17
N ALA A 112 -23.77 19.96 -23.45
CA ALA A 112 -24.22 18.78 -24.20
C ALA A 112 -23.12 17.69 -24.32
N CYS A 113 -21.85 18.01 -24.06
CA CYS A 113 -20.74 17.06 -24.04
C CYS A 113 -20.55 16.35 -22.69
N MET A 114 -21.26 16.73 -21.62
CA MET A 114 -21.15 16.06 -20.31
C MET A 114 -21.38 14.54 -20.35
N PRO A 115 -22.34 14.00 -21.13
CA PRO A 115 -22.52 12.55 -21.25
C PRO A 115 -21.27 11.81 -21.73
N LEU A 116 -20.44 12.43 -22.58
CA LEU A 116 -19.19 11.81 -23.04
C LEU A 116 -18.22 11.60 -21.87
N TYR A 117 -18.11 12.57 -20.97
CA TYR A 117 -17.29 12.45 -19.76
C TYR A 117 -17.75 11.25 -18.90
N TRP A 118 -19.06 11.09 -18.71
CA TRP A 118 -19.60 9.96 -17.95
C TRP A 118 -19.37 8.63 -18.66
N ILE A 119 -19.54 8.56 -19.99
CA ILE A 119 -19.26 7.36 -20.77
C ILE A 119 -17.80 6.95 -20.63
N PHE A 120 -16.85 7.89 -20.75
CA PHE A 120 -15.41 7.60 -20.58
C PHE A 120 -15.06 7.16 -19.16
N THR A 121 -15.68 7.79 -18.15
CA THR A 121 -15.47 7.41 -16.75
C THR A 121 -16.05 6.02 -16.46
N TRP A 122 -17.26 5.75 -16.95
CA TRP A 122 -17.95 4.47 -16.76
C TRP A 122 -17.26 3.32 -17.49
N SER A 123 -16.76 3.56 -18.70
CA SER A 123 -16.00 2.59 -19.48
C SER A 123 -14.59 2.35 -18.94
N GLN A 124 -14.15 3.14 -17.94
CA GLN A 124 -12.86 2.97 -17.27
C GLN A 124 -11.68 2.98 -18.26
N VAL A 125 -11.75 3.79 -19.32
CA VAL A 125 -10.74 3.81 -20.41
C VAL A 125 -9.34 4.12 -19.89
N THR A 126 -9.22 4.84 -18.79
CA THR A 126 -7.94 5.16 -18.17
C THR A 126 -7.43 4.09 -17.20
N HIS A 127 -8.26 3.12 -16.81
CA HIS A 127 -7.85 2.08 -15.87
C HIS A 127 -7.12 0.92 -16.55
N SER A 128 -6.07 0.48 -15.90
CA SER A 128 -5.22 -0.64 -16.31
C SER A 128 -4.76 -1.43 -15.08
N PRO A 129 -4.25 -2.67 -15.25
CA PRO A 129 -3.60 -3.41 -14.16
C PRO A 129 -2.44 -2.64 -13.50
N LEU A 130 -1.83 -1.70 -14.22
CA LEU A 130 -0.77 -0.84 -13.67
C LEU A 130 -1.30 0.09 -12.58
N ASP A 131 -2.53 0.59 -12.70
CA ASP A 131 -3.15 1.45 -11.69
C ASP A 131 -3.40 0.68 -10.38
N TYR A 132 -3.82 -0.58 -10.48
CA TYR A 132 -3.93 -1.45 -9.31
C TYR A 132 -2.57 -1.72 -8.66
N ALA A 133 -1.52 -1.98 -9.45
CA ALA A 133 -0.17 -2.17 -8.92
C ALA A 133 0.34 -0.89 -8.22
N GLN A 134 0.10 0.29 -8.80
CA GLN A 134 0.45 1.57 -8.17
C GLN A 134 -0.33 1.80 -6.88
N TRP A 135 -1.66 1.58 -6.91
CA TRP A 135 -2.50 1.67 -5.72
C TRP A 135 -2.00 0.74 -4.61
N ILE A 136 -1.74 -0.54 -4.93
CA ILE A 136 -1.16 -1.48 -3.96
C ILE A 136 0.17 -0.96 -3.43
N ARG A 137 1.03 -0.30 -4.20
CA ARG A 137 2.32 0.20 -3.67
C ARG A 137 2.19 1.41 -2.76
N GLU A 138 1.09 2.17 -2.84
CA GLU A 138 0.87 3.36 -2.04
C GLU A 138 0.56 3.03 -0.57
N PRO A 139 0.97 3.88 0.39
CA PRO A 139 0.74 3.65 1.82
C PRO A 139 -0.67 4.08 2.25
N HIS A 140 -1.70 3.39 1.75
CA HIS A 140 -3.11 3.69 2.11
C HIS A 140 -3.68 2.76 3.19
N GLY A 141 -3.03 1.61 3.47
CA GLY A 141 -3.40 0.70 4.56
C GLY A 141 -4.67 -0.13 4.33
N LEU A 142 -5.31 0.01 3.17
CA LEU A 142 -6.56 -0.70 2.82
C LEU A 142 -6.31 -1.93 1.94
N ASP A 143 -5.07 -2.17 1.52
CA ASP A 143 -4.74 -3.32 0.70
C ASP A 143 -4.52 -4.57 1.55
N TYR A 144 -4.65 -5.71 0.89
CA TYR A 144 -4.53 -7.02 1.50
C TYR A 144 -3.16 -7.23 2.18
N ALA A 145 -2.07 -6.71 1.60
CA ALA A 145 -0.72 -6.89 2.12
C ALA A 145 -0.49 -6.10 3.42
N ALA A 146 -0.85 -4.81 3.42
CA ALA A 146 -0.76 -3.97 4.61
C ALA A 146 -1.62 -4.53 5.75
N GLY A 147 -2.87 -4.92 5.46
CA GLY A 147 -3.77 -5.53 6.44
C GLY A 147 -3.19 -6.79 7.08
N MET A 148 -2.63 -7.71 6.27
CA MET A 148 -1.99 -8.93 6.79
C MET A 148 -0.77 -8.65 7.67
N ALA A 149 0.13 -7.77 7.22
CA ALA A 149 1.33 -7.42 7.97
C ALA A 149 0.99 -6.72 9.29
N SER A 150 0.05 -5.76 9.28
CA SER A 150 -0.43 -5.09 10.48
C SER A 150 -1.11 -6.06 11.46
N ASN A 151 -1.95 -6.98 10.96
CA ASN A 151 -2.61 -7.98 11.80
C ASN A 151 -1.61 -8.96 12.42
N TYR A 152 -0.59 -9.39 11.69
CA TYR A 152 0.43 -10.27 12.26
C TYR A 152 1.30 -9.55 13.27
N PHE A 153 1.69 -8.31 12.99
CA PHE A 153 2.48 -7.52 13.92
C PHE A 153 1.72 -7.22 15.23
N HIS A 154 0.55 -6.57 15.15
CA HIS A 154 -0.23 -6.19 16.35
C HIS A 154 -1.00 -7.38 16.97
N GLY A 155 -1.28 -8.41 16.17
CA GLY A 155 -1.97 -9.62 16.58
C GLY A 155 -1.07 -10.60 17.34
N TYR A 156 0.21 -10.62 16.99
CA TYR A 156 1.14 -11.66 17.40
C TYR A 156 2.50 -11.11 17.84
N LEU A 157 3.31 -10.57 16.92
CA LEU A 157 4.72 -10.27 17.20
C LEU A 157 4.91 -9.27 18.34
N LYS A 158 4.16 -8.16 18.32
CA LYS A 158 4.22 -7.11 19.34
C LYS A 158 3.89 -7.60 20.75
N ILE A 159 3.15 -8.71 20.87
CA ILE A 159 2.65 -9.22 22.14
C ILE A 159 3.45 -10.44 22.61
N ALA A 160 3.84 -11.30 21.68
CA ALA A 160 4.48 -12.57 21.99
C ALA A 160 5.96 -12.44 22.34
N LEU A 161 6.65 -11.49 21.70
CA LEU A 161 8.12 -11.44 21.70
C LEU A 161 8.71 -10.52 22.77
N PRO A 162 8.26 -9.26 22.91
CA PRO A 162 8.84 -8.35 23.90
C PRO A 162 8.73 -8.87 25.33
N GLU A 163 9.70 -8.44 26.15
CA GLU A 163 9.70 -8.72 27.57
C GLU A 163 8.61 -7.93 28.28
N HIS A 164 7.71 -8.64 28.95
CA HIS A 164 6.75 -8.06 29.88
C HIS A 164 6.67 -8.92 31.13
N ASN A 165 6.80 -8.30 32.31
CA ASN A 165 6.76 -8.96 33.61
C ASN A 165 7.80 -10.10 33.75
N GLY A 166 8.99 -9.92 33.17
CA GLY A 166 10.08 -10.91 33.23
C GLY A 166 9.92 -12.11 32.28
N ASP A 167 8.93 -12.08 31.39
CA ASP A 167 8.72 -13.09 30.34
C ASP A 167 8.77 -12.43 28.95
N GLY A 168 9.66 -12.93 28.10
CA GLY A 168 9.93 -12.47 26.74
C GLY A 168 10.66 -13.54 25.94
N LEU A 169 10.78 -13.36 24.62
CA LEU A 169 11.40 -14.35 23.73
C LEU A 169 12.84 -14.65 24.18
N LYS A 170 13.69 -13.62 24.30
CA LYS A 170 15.09 -13.77 24.72
C LYS A 170 15.24 -14.47 26.07
N LYS A 171 14.37 -14.15 27.03
CA LYS A 171 14.39 -14.81 28.34
C LYS A 171 14.07 -16.30 28.23
N ARG A 172 13.06 -16.66 27.44
CA ARG A 172 12.72 -18.07 27.18
C ARG A 172 13.81 -18.81 26.42
N MET A 173 14.51 -18.14 25.49
CA MET A 173 15.69 -18.70 24.82
C MET A 173 16.83 -18.94 25.80
N GLN A 174 17.12 -17.99 26.69
CA GLN A 174 18.14 -18.14 27.73
C GLN A 174 17.83 -19.33 28.65
N ILE A 175 16.59 -19.43 29.16
CA ILE A 175 16.16 -20.56 29.99
C ILE A 175 16.32 -21.89 29.23
N TYR A 176 16.00 -21.90 27.94
CA TYR A 176 16.17 -23.09 27.10
C TYR A 176 17.64 -23.48 26.93
N GLU A 177 18.55 -22.51 26.72
CA GLU A 177 19.99 -22.73 26.67
C GLU A 177 20.52 -23.32 27.98
N ASP A 178 20.14 -22.73 29.11
CA ASP A 178 20.56 -23.18 30.44
C ASP A 178 20.05 -24.59 30.75
N THR A 179 18.79 -24.88 30.39
CA THR A 179 18.15 -26.18 30.67
C THR A 179 18.73 -27.31 29.80
N HIS A 180 18.97 -27.04 28.52
CA HIS A 180 19.41 -28.07 27.56
C HIS A 180 20.91 -28.06 27.30
N GLN A 181 21.65 -27.09 27.87
CA GLN A 181 23.09 -26.88 27.65
C GLN A 181 23.40 -26.69 26.15
N VAL A 182 22.57 -25.88 25.48
CA VAL A 182 22.68 -25.59 24.03
C VAL A 182 23.00 -24.12 23.78
N THR A 183 23.14 -23.73 22.51
CA THR A 183 23.29 -22.32 22.16
C THR A 183 22.52 -21.96 20.91
N PHE A 184 21.81 -20.84 20.97
CA PHE A 184 21.17 -20.25 19.81
C PHE A 184 22.18 -19.51 18.94
N GLY A 185 22.11 -19.75 17.62
CA GLY A 185 22.96 -19.01 16.68
C GLY A 185 22.48 -17.57 16.48
N ILE A 186 21.18 -17.34 16.62
CA ILE A 186 20.56 -16.02 16.51
C ILE A 186 19.56 -15.88 17.68
N ASN A 187 19.78 -14.88 18.54
CA ASN A 187 18.93 -14.58 19.70
C ASN A 187 17.69 -13.74 19.32
N ARG A 188 17.01 -14.16 18.24
CA ARG A 188 15.80 -13.55 17.66
C ARG A 188 14.94 -14.64 17.05
N LEU A 189 13.65 -14.36 16.88
CA LEU A 189 12.75 -15.22 16.13
C LEU A 189 13.02 -15.04 14.64
N ILE A 190 13.40 -16.12 13.95
CA ILE A 190 13.56 -16.12 12.50
C ILE A 190 12.19 -16.30 11.84
N ILE A 191 11.78 -15.30 11.07
CA ILE A 191 10.54 -15.36 10.27
C ILE A 191 10.90 -15.58 8.80
N LEU A 192 10.47 -16.72 8.28
CA LEU A 192 10.71 -17.14 6.90
C LEU A 192 9.60 -16.64 5.98
N ILE A 193 9.99 -15.97 4.89
CA ILE A 193 9.09 -15.45 3.87
C ILE A 193 9.56 -15.95 2.49
N PRO A 194 9.05 -17.10 2.02
CA PRO A 194 9.38 -17.61 0.70
C PRO A 194 8.68 -16.80 -0.40
N ASP A 195 9.29 -16.72 -1.58
CA ASP A 195 8.75 -16.05 -2.77
C ASP A 195 7.49 -16.68 -3.37
N ASN A 196 7.25 -17.96 -3.08
CA ASN A 196 6.02 -18.67 -3.44
C ASN A 196 4.90 -18.55 -2.38
N MET A 197 5.14 -17.82 -1.28
CA MET A 197 4.23 -17.62 -0.14
C MET A 197 3.88 -18.89 0.66
N PHE A 198 4.44 -20.04 0.30
CA PHE A 198 4.09 -21.32 0.89
C PHE A 198 5.19 -21.82 1.83
N VAL A 199 4.82 -22.04 3.09
CA VAL A 199 5.65 -22.74 4.07
C VAL A 199 4.86 -23.97 4.52
N LYS A 200 5.47 -25.16 4.44
CA LYS A 200 4.85 -26.40 4.93
C LYS A 200 4.60 -26.31 6.44
N GLY A 201 3.70 -27.14 6.96
CA GLY A 201 3.39 -27.20 8.39
C GLY A 201 4.60 -27.53 9.27
N VAL A 202 5.60 -28.23 8.73
CA VAL A 202 6.91 -28.48 9.36
C VAL A 202 8.00 -28.00 8.40
N ILE A 203 9.03 -27.34 8.92
CA ILE A 203 10.19 -26.92 8.13
C ILE A 203 11.06 -28.14 7.86
N GLU A 204 11.03 -28.62 6.63
CA GLU A 204 11.82 -29.78 6.18
C GLU A 204 13.15 -29.30 5.59
N SER A 205 14.26 -29.73 6.19
CA SER A 205 15.60 -29.59 5.63
C SER A 205 16.53 -30.66 6.19
N PRO A 206 17.43 -31.27 5.41
CA PRO A 206 18.47 -32.16 5.94
C PRO A 206 19.43 -31.48 6.93
N LEU A 207 19.45 -30.14 6.94
CA LEU A 207 20.29 -29.35 7.85
C LEU A 207 19.57 -28.95 9.13
N LEU A 208 18.26 -29.15 9.23
CA LEU A 208 17.45 -28.73 10.38
C LEU A 208 16.65 -29.89 10.94
N GLU A 209 16.81 -30.13 12.23
CA GLU A 209 16.02 -31.09 13.00
C GLU A 209 15.12 -30.32 13.97
N GLN A 210 13.80 -30.52 13.88
CA GLN A 210 12.88 -29.91 14.85
C GLN A 210 13.05 -30.58 16.22
N VAL A 211 13.24 -29.78 17.26
CA VAL A 211 13.43 -30.27 18.64
C VAL A 211 12.34 -29.73 19.56
N ALA A 212 12.51 -29.93 20.87
CA ALA A 212 11.59 -29.39 21.87
C ALA A 212 11.41 -27.87 21.69
N PRO A 213 10.17 -27.36 21.68
CA PRO A 213 9.87 -25.95 21.47
C PRO A 213 10.23 -25.11 22.71
N LEU A 214 10.26 -23.79 22.55
CA LEU A 214 10.36 -22.87 23.69
C LEU A 214 9.14 -23.01 24.60
N GLU A 215 9.30 -22.60 25.86
CA GLU A 215 8.21 -22.52 26.83
C GLU A 215 7.04 -21.70 26.27
N THR A 216 5.82 -22.18 26.48
CA THR A 216 4.62 -21.54 25.93
C THR A 216 4.21 -20.37 26.80
N ARG A 217 4.10 -19.20 26.18
CA ARG A 217 3.60 -17.99 26.84
C ARG A 217 2.09 -17.90 26.69
N PHE A 218 1.38 -17.68 27.79
CA PHE A 218 -0.09 -17.59 27.79
C PHE A 218 -0.53 -16.15 28.02
N ILE A 219 -1.35 -15.61 27.13
CA ILE A 219 -1.83 -14.22 27.22
C ILE A 219 -3.33 -14.17 26.97
N ASN A 220 -4.06 -13.57 27.90
CA ASN A 220 -5.49 -13.31 27.75
C ASN A 220 -5.74 -12.24 26.68
N ARG A 221 -6.44 -12.61 25.61
CA ARG A 221 -6.81 -11.70 24.53
C ARG A 221 -8.18 -12.04 23.97
N ALA A 222 -9.04 -11.01 23.90
CA ALA A 222 -10.40 -11.12 23.39
C ALA A 222 -11.19 -12.26 24.09
N GLY A 223 -11.07 -12.33 25.43
CA GLY A 223 -11.78 -13.31 26.25
C GLY A 223 -11.19 -14.73 26.24
N VAL A 224 -10.05 -14.96 25.57
CA VAL A 224 -9.42 -16.28 25.46
C VAL A 224 -7.98 -16.22 25.95
N ASN A 225 -7.56 -17.21 26.74
CA ASN A 225 -6.16 -17.38 27.10
C ASN A 225 -5.40 -18.05 25.94
N ARG A 226 -4.62 -17.27 25.19
CA ARG A 226 -3.98 -17.72 23.95
C ARG A 226 -2.56 -18.22 24.20
N PRO A 227 -2.20 -19.42 23.70
CA PRO A 227 -0.83 -19.93 23.75
C PRO A 227 0.03 -19.35 22.63
N PHE A 228 1.20 -18.82 22.98
CA PHE A 228 2.24 -18.33 22.07
C PHE A 228 3.46 -19.25 22.20
N LYS A 229 3.65 -20.09 21.18
CA LYS A 229 4.66 -21.14 21.14
C LYS A 229 5.53 -20.97 19.89
N HIS A 230 6.83 -21.16 20.05
CA HIS A 230 7.80 -21.06 18.95
C HIS A 230 8.56 -22.39 18.84
N ALA A 231 8.69 -22.87 17.59
CA ALA A 231 9.45 -24.07 17.31
C ALA A 231 10.96 -23.77 17.35
N VAL A 232 11.72 -24.72 17.89
CA VAL A 232 13.19 -24.67 17.88
C VAL A 232 13.69 -25.75 16.93
N TYR A 233 14.69 -25.39 16.14
CA TYR A 233 15.37 -26.29 15.24
C TYR A 233 16.86 -26.32 15.56
N ARG A 234 17.42 -27.52 15.55
CA ARG A 234 18.83 -27.83 15.73
C ARG A 234 19.49 -27.95 14.36
N LEU A 235 20.67 -27.36 14.18
CA LEU A 235 21.50 -27.69 13.02
C LEU A 235 22.05 -29.11 13.14
N THR A 236 21.96 -29.89 12.06
CA THR A 236 22.51 -31.25 12.05
C THR A 236 24.04 -31.27 11.93
N GLN A 237 24.64 -30.15 11.56
CA GLN A 237 26.09 -29.99 11.38
C GLN A 237 26.66 -28.99 12.38
N SER A 238 27.87 -29.27 12.88
CA SER A 238 28.61 -28.36 13.73
C SER A 238 29.31 -27.28 12.91
N ILE A 239 29.29 -26.04 13.40
CA ILE A 239 30.06 -24.92 12.87
C ILE A 239 31.10 -24.56 13.93
N ASN A 240 32.40 -24.56 13.57
CA ASN A 240 33.51 -24.30 14.50
C ASN A 240 33.45 -25.17 15.77
N GLY A 241 33.08 -26.45 15.62
CA GLY A 241 32.98 -27.40 16.73
C GLY A 241 31.73 -27.25 17.61
N LYS A 242 30.79 -26.36 17.25
CA LYS A 242 29.57 -26.10 18.02
C LYS A 242 28.30 -26.35 17.21
N ILE A 243 27.29 -26.95 17.83
CA ILE A 243 25.95 -27.11 17.25
C ILE A 243 25.09 -25.94 17.69
N TYR A 244 24.40 -25.32 16.73
CA TYR A 244 23.53 -24.17 16.98
C TYR A 244 22.06 -24.50 16.82
N TYR A 245 21.25 -23.77 17.59
CA TYR A 245 19.81 -23.86 17.62
C TYR A 245 19.18 -22.55 17.13
N PHE A 246 17.95 -22.61 16.64
CA PHE A 246 17.25 -21.47 16.07
C PHE A 246 15.77 -21.53 16.38
N ALA A 247 15.20 -20.43 16.86
CA ALA A 247 13.75 -20.25 16.90
C ALA A 247 13.28 -19.82 15.51
N ILE A 248 12.47 -20.66 14.84
CA ILE A 248 12.09 -20.43 13.44
C ILE A 248 10.58 -20.61 13.25
N GLU A 249 9.97 -19.71 12.49
CA GLU A 249 8.60 -19.83 12.00
C GLU A 249 8.45 -19.32 10.57
N GLY A 250 7.43 -19.79 9.86
CA GLY A 250 6.98 -19.19 8.61
C GLY A 250 6.07 -18.01 8.88
N ALA A 251 6.06 -17.01 7.99
CA ALA A 251 5.07 -15.94 8.06
C ALA A 251 3.66 -16.48 7.74
N THR A 252 2.92 -16.89 8.77
CA THR A 252 1.58 -17.49 8.66
C THR A 252 0.60 -16.72 7.76
N PRO A 253 0.56 -15.36 7.75
CA PRO A 253 -0.33 -14.65 6.83
C PRO A 253 -0.06 -14.95 5.36
N MET A 254 1.19 -15.24 4.97
CA MET A 254 1.51 -15.64 3.60
C MET A 254 0.95 -17.01 3.24
N LEU A 255 0.94 -17.95 4.19
CA LEU A 255 0.28 -19.23 4.00
C LEU A 255 -1.24 -19.05 3.85
N SER A 256 -1.85 -18.23 4.71
CA SER A 256 -3.29 -17.91 4.57
C SER A 256 -3.61 -17.22 3.24
N PHE A 257 -2.73 -16.36 2.74
CA PHE A 257 -2.90 -15.76 1.42
C PHE A 257 -2.75 -16.78 0.29
N PHE A 258 -1.78 -17.70 0.40
CA PHE A 258 -1.63 -18.81 -0.53
C PHE A 258 -2.90 -19.66 -0.60
N ASP A 259 -3.47 -20.02 0.55
CA ASP A 259 -4.72 -20.78 0.63
C ASP A 259 -5.89 -19.98 0.03
N ALA A 260 -5.99 -18.68 0.32
CA ALA A 260 -7.02 -17.81 -0.24
C ALA A 260 -6.93 -17.71 -1.77
N MET A 261 -5.72 -17.71 -2.35
CA MET A 261 -5.53 -17.72 -3.81
C MET A 261 -5.93 -19.05 -4.46
N ASN A 262 -5.84 -20.16 -3.72
CA ASN A 262 -6.21 -21.50 -4.19
C ASN A 262 -7.69 -21.86 -3.91
N SER A 263 -8.39 -21.05 -3.11
CA SER A 263 -9.82 -21.21 -2.82
C SER A 263 -10.69 -20.61 -3.92
N GLN A 264 -11.70 -21.35 -4.39
CA GLN A 264 -12.67 -20.84 -5.37
C GLN A 264 -13.50 -19.66 -4.84
N THR A 265 -13.76 -19.63 -3.53
CA THR A 265 -14.61 -18.61 -2.89
C THR A 265 -13.88 -17.31 -2.64
N SER A 266 -12.56 -17.37 -2.39
CA SER A 266 -11.77 -16.21 -1.94
C SER A 266 -10.87 -15.65 -3.04
N THR A 267 -10.53 -16.45 -4.06
CA THR A 267 -9.60 -16.02 -5.11
C THR A 267 -10.27 -15.03 -6.06
N THR A 268 -9.54 -13.98 -6.43
CA THR A 268 -9.92 -13.05 -7.49
C THR A 268 -8.86 -13.05 -8.59
N LYS A 269 -9.22 -12.60 -9.79
CA LYS A 269 -8.26 -12.44 -10.89
C LYS A 269 -7.15 -11.46 -10.49
N GLN A 270 -7.54 -10.37 -9.85
CA GLN A 270 -6.65 -9.31 -9.36
C GLN A 270 -5.66 -9.83 -8.33
N MET A 271 -6.08 -10.68 -7.39
CA MET A 271 -5.15 -11.31 -6.43
C MET A 271 -4.08 -12.15 -7.14
N ARG A 272 -4.46 -12.95 -8.14
CA ARG A 272 -3.53 -13.79 -8.91
C ARG A 272 -2.54 -12.97 -9.72
N GLU A 273 -3.01 -11.92 -10.39
CA GLU A 273 -2.18 -11.00 -11.17
C GLU A 273 -1.22 -10.21 -10.26
N MET A 274 -1.72 -9.72 -9.11
CA MET A 274 -0.97 -8.85 -8.19
C MET A 274 -0.20 -9.61 -7.10
N LYS A 275 -0.13 -10.95 -7.17
CA LYS A 275 0.48 -11.78 -6.12
C LYS A 275 1.88 -11.32 -5.70
N ARG A 276 2.70 -10.91 -6.68
CA ARG A 276 4.07 -10.44 -6.44
C ARG A 276 4.09 -9.08 -5.74
N GLU A 277 3.21 -8.17 -6.12
CA GLU A 277 3.08 -6.86 -5.48
C GLU A 277 2.62 -7.01 -4.02
N ILE A 278 1.64 -7.87 -3.78
CA ILE A 278 1.11 -8.17 -2.44
C ILE A 278 2.22 -8.78 -1.57
N TRP A 279 2.95 -9.77 -2.08
CA TRP A 279 4.06 -10.40 -1.35
C TRP A 279 5.19 -9.41 -1.01
N LEU A 280 5.64 -8.62 -1.99
CA LEU A 280 6.68 -7.60 -1.78
C LEU A 280 6.24 -6.55 -0.76
N LYS A 281 5.00 -6.06 -0.88
CA LYS A 281 4.46 -5.09 0.07
C LYS A 281 4.30 -5.66 1.46
N PHE A 282 3.86 -6.91 1.61
CA PHE A 282 3.77 -7.57 2.91
C PHE A 282 5.14 -7.61 3.59
N ALA A 283 6.16 -8.11 2.89
CA ALA A 283 7.51 -8.21 3.44
C ALA A 283 8.11 -6.84 3.79
N LYS A 284 7.85 -5.83 2.96
CA LYS A 284 8.28 -4.45 3.21
C LYS A 284 7.57 -3.84 4.42
N HIS A 285 6.25 -3.88 4.44
CA HIS A 285 5.41 -3.28 5.49
C HIS A 285 5.64 -3.95 6.85
N LEU A 286 5.77 -5.28 6.88
CA LEU A 286 6.09 -6.00 8.12
C LEU A 286 7.46 -5.58 8.68
N ARG A 287 8.46 -5.39 7.81
CA ARG A 287 9.79 -4.90 8.22
C ARG A 287 9.72 -3.48 8.79
N GLU A 288 8.92 -2.61 8.16
CA GLU A 288 8.70 -1.24 8.63
C GLU A 288 8.02 -1.24 10.01
N LEU A 289 7.02 -2.09 10.22
CA LEU A 289 6.35 -2.23 11.52
C LEU A 289 7.29 -2.72 12.63
N ILE A 290 8.11 -3.75 12.34
CA ILE A 290 9.07 -4.30 13.31
C ILE A 290 10.12 -3.27 13.69
N LYS A 291 10.70 -2.56 12.71
CA LYS A 291 11.72 -1.53 12.95
C LYS A 291 11.15 -0.26 13.56
N GLY A 292 9.89 0.05 13.28
CA GLY A 292 9.21 1.23 13.83
C GLY A 292 8.82 1.08 15.31
N TRP A 293 8.99 -0.10 15.90
CA TRP A 293 8.64 -0.37 17.29
C TRP A 293 9.86 -0.88 18.08
N PRO A 294 10.44 -0.06 18.98
CA PRO A 294 11.70 -0.36 19.64
C PRO A 294 11.75 -1.73 20.35
N GLU A 295 10.64 -2.13 20.97
CA GLU A 295 10.58 -3.39 21.72
C GLU A 295 10.61 -4.64 20.84
N THR A 296 10.38 -4.51 19.52
CA THR A 296 10.38 -5.65 18.58
C THR A 296 11.54 -5.63 17.59
N GLU A 297 12.23 -4.50 17.45
CA GLU A 297 13.30 -4.33 16.46
C GLU A 297 14.40 -5.39 16.60
N ASP A 298 14.76 -5.71 17.85
CA ASP A 298 15.78 -6.69 18.18
C ASP A 298 15.23 -8.07 18.58
N GLU A 299 13.95 -8.34 18.33
CA GLU A 299 13.32 -9.62 18.63
C GLU A 299 13.09 -10.49 17.39
N VAL A 300 13.14 -9.90 16.20
CA VAL A 300 12.82 -10.58 14.93
C VAL A 300 13.96 -10.50 13.94
N GLU A 301 14.21 -11.61 13.25
CA GLU A 301 15.08 -11.70 12.08
C GLU A 301 14.26 -12.16 10.86
N MET A 302 14.02 -11.27 9.90
CA MET A 302 13.24 -11.60 8.70
C MET A 302 14.13 -12.13 7.58
N ILE A 303 13.85 -13.33 7.07
CA ILE A 303 14.55 -13.93 5.93
C ILE A 303 13.59 -14.10 4.76
N VAL A 304 13.81 -13.31 3.72
CA VAL A 304 13.12 -13.42 2.44
C VAL A 304 13.97 -14.28 1.51
N TYR A 305 13.41 -15.36 0.93
CA TYR A 305 14.20 -16.32 0.16
C TYR A 305 13.46 -16.93 -1.03
N ASP A 306 14.24 -17.49 -1.95
CA ASP A 306 13.76 -18.28 -3.09
C ASP A 306 13.37 -19.68 -2.61
N SER A 307 12.08 -20.02 -2.73
CA SER A 307 11.51 -21.29 -2.28
C SER A 307 12.11 -22.54 -2.92
N ARG A 308 12.87 -22.41 -4.01
CA ARG A 308 13.61 -23.51 -4.64
C ARG A 308 14.88 -23.89 -3.87
N LYS A 309 15.36 -23.02 -2.98
CA LYS A 309 16.53 -23.28 -2.14
C LYS A 309 16.13 -24.02 -0.88
N ASP A 310 17.00 -24.92 -0.43
CA ASP A 310 16.86 -25.56 0.88
C ASP A 310 16.93 -24.50 1.99
N VAL A 311 15.90 -24.45 2.82
CA VAL A 311 15.74 -23.46 3.89
C VAL A 311 16.86 -23.56 4.93
N GLY A 312 17.34 -24.77 5.23
CA GLY A 312 18.47 -24.97 6.13
C GLY A 312 19.76 -24.34 5.59
N LYS A 313 20.03 -24.48 4.29
CA LYS A 313 21.16 -23.81 3.62
C LYS A 313 21.02 -22.29 3.67
N VAL A 314 19.80 -21.77 3.50
CA VAL A 314 19.53 -20.33 3.58
C VAL A 314 19.84 -19.80 4.99
N ILE A 315 19.34 -20.47 6.03
CA ILE A 315 19.58 -20.07 7.43
C ILE A 315 21.06 -20.22 7.79
N HIS A 316 21.70 -21.31 7.37
CA HIS A 316 23.12 -21.55 7.58
C HIS A 316 23.97 -20.43 6.97
N ALA A 317 23.73 -20.06 5.71
CA ALA A 317 24.44 -18.97 5.05
C ALA A 317 24.16 -17.61 5.71
N HIS A 318 22.91 -17.36 6.12
CA HIS A 318 22.53 -16.13 6.82
C HIS A 318 23.24 -15.98 8.16
N PHE A 319 23.29 -17.06 8.94
CA PHE A 319 24.01 -17.13 10.20
C PHE A 319 25.50 -16.85 10.02
N LEU A 320 26.17 -17.55 9.08
CA LEU A 320 27.60 -17.33 8.80
C LEU A 320 27.91 -15.89 8.40
N ASN A 321 27.09 -15.28 7.54
CA ASN A 321 27.25 -13.89 7.16
C ASN A 321 27.15 -12.95 8.37
N LYS A 322 26.22 -13.19 9.30
CA LYS A 322 26.11 -12.41 10.53
C LYS A 322 27.32 -12.58 11.45
N THR A 323 27.85 -13.80 11.58
CA THR A 323 29.02 -14.05 12.42
C THR A 323 30.30 -13.49 11.82
N SER A 324 30.41 -13.38 10.48
CA SER A 324 31.57 -12.78 9.81
C SER A 324 31.66 -11.25 9.91
N LEU A 325 30.58 -10.60 10.36
CA LEU A 325 30.48 -9.15 10.54
C LEU A 325 30.76 -8.70 11.99
N ILE A 326 31.15 -9.62 12.87
CA ILE A 326 31.54 -9.41 14.27
C ILE A 326 33.02 -9.74 14.42
#